data_AF-A0A814FQQ8-F1
#
_entry.id   AF-A0A814FQQ8-F1
#
_cell.length_a   1.000
_cell.length_b   1.000
_cell.length_c   1.000
_cell.angle_alpha   90.00
_cell.angle_beta   90.00
_cell.angle_gamma   90.00
#
_symmetry.space_group_name_H-M   'P 1'
#
loop_
_entity.id
_entity.type
_entity.pdbx_description
1 polymer ?
#
loop_
_entity_poly.entity_id
_entity_poly.type
_entity_poly.pdbx_seq_one_letter_code
_entity_poly.pdbx_strand_id
1 'polypeptide(L)'
;MESDHDASRTIRFCDAIDVREIPNKDAEVQLMPNGSRKNPSQQANVTCGPKIFKTKQNIIIGIVLICVIAGTVGRIVLSEEDEYLVTFNETCEHGSSQCDRNKDLHCINKKCHCDYSKKYWDMTTQICVSRQNYSQICLHNDSCMATLICSSHSRLCICDQRQYYNSILSRCVNRASLDESCLPSMNSTCLLSLSCDSGKCVCPKGKRWLPSKKICVTSG
;
A
#
# COMPACT_ATOMS: atom_id res chain seq x y z
N MET A 1 25.69 37.80 -36.81
CA MET A 1 26.45 36.69 -36.22
C MET A 1 25.48 35.56 -36.04
N GLU A 2 25.59 34.66 -37.01
CA GLU A 2 24.71 33.57 -37.35
C GLU A 2 25.43 32.31 -36.88
N SER A 3 24.77 31.44 -36.13
CA SER A 3 25.19 30.05 -35.97
C SER A 3 24.05 29.26 -35.33
N ASP A 4 23.23 28.68 -36.20
CA ASP A 4 22.42 27.51 -35.92
C ASP A 4 23.32 26.32 -35.60
N HIS A 5 22.98 25.55 -34.56
CA HIS A 5 23.31 24.12 -34.53
C HIS A 5 22.19 23.29 -33.91
N ASP A 6 21.53 22.61 -34.84
CA ASP A 6 20.65 21.46 -34.73
C ASP A 6 21.34 20.24 -34.10
N ALA A 7 20.63 19.50 -33.24
CA ALA A 7 20.81 18.06 -33.03
C ALA A 7 19.70 17.51 -32.12
N SER A 8 18.53 17.24 -32.73
CA SER A 8 17.47 16.44 -32.14
C SER A 8 17.93 14.97 -31.98
N ARG A 9 18.09 14.51 -30.72
CA ARG A 9 18.37 13.10 -30.38
C ARG A 9 17.07 12.39 -30.02
N THR A 10 16.55 11.62 -30.97
CA THR A 10 15.51 10.61 -30.71
C THR A 10 16.15 9.39 -30.04
N ILE A 11 15.87 9.18 -28.75
CA ILE A 11 16.26 7.96 -28.04
C ILE A 11 15.07 7.00 -28.07
N ARG A 12 15.23 5.86 -28.75
CA ARG A 12 14.32 4.71 -28.62
C ARG A 12 14.91 3.75 -27.59
N PHE A 13 14.23 3.57 -26.46
CA PHE A 13 14.44 2.44 -25.57
C PHE A 13 13.40 1.37 -25.89
N CYS A 14 13.84 0.27 -26.46
CA CYS A 14 13.14 -1.00 -26.41
C CYS A 14 14.15 -2.03 -25.91
N ASP A 15 14.44 -2.00 -24.61
CA ASP A 15 15.20 -3.08 -23.99
C ASP A 15 14.23 -4.21 -23.64
N ALA A 16 14.48 -5.36 -24.26
CA ALA A 16 13.84 -6.61 -23.95
C ALA A 16 14.23 -7.05 -22.54
N ILE A 17 13.23 -7.35 -21.71
CA ILE A 17 13.44 -7.97 -20.39
C ILE A 17 13.83 -9.43 -20.64
N ASP A 18 15.11 -9.74 -20.40
CA ASP A 18 15.65 -11.11 -20.35
C ASP A 18 15.24 -11.74 -19.01
N VAL A 19 14.22 -12.60 -19.04
CA VAL A 19 13.76 -13.38 -17.89
C VAL A 19 14.75 -14.54 -17.71
N ARG A 20 15.78 -14.33 -16.89
CA ARG A 20 16.64 -15.42 -16.42
C ARG A 20 15.90 -16.23 -15.35
N GLU A 21 15.63 -17.50 -15.67
CA GLU A 21 15.23 -18.53 -14.72
C GLU A 21 16.27 -18.66 -13.61
N ILE A 22 15.82 -18.53 -12.36
CA ILE A 22 16.62 -18.82 -11.17
C ILE A 22 16.58 -20.33 -10.95
N PRO A 23 17.73 -21.03 -10.90
CA PRO A 23 17.76 -22.43 -10.51
C PRO A 23 17.46 -22.55 -9.01
N ASN A 24 16.26 -23.04 -8.70
CA ASN A 24 15.87 -23.44 -7.36
C ASN A 24 16.58 -24.76 -7.03
N LYS A 25 17.59 -24.69 -6.16
CA LYS A 25 18.22 -25.86 -5.55
C LYS A 25 17.83 -25.90 -4.07
N ASP A 26 17.35 -27.09 -3.70
CA ASP A 26 17.34 -27.67 -2.36
C ASP A 26 16.23 -27.19 -1.40
N ALA A 27 15.11 -27.91 -1.42
CA ALA A 27 14.39 -28.23 -0.18
C ALA A 27 13.69 -29.60 -0.30
N GLU A 28 14.22 -30.52 0.50
CA GLU A 28 13.87 -31.91 0.66
C GLU A 28 12.51 -32.08 1.39
N VAL A 29 11.60 -32.81 0.74
CA VAL A 29 10.71 -33.86 1.25
C VAL A 29 9.98 -33.63 2.59
N GLN A 30 8.65 -33.43 2.52
CA GLN A 30 7.71 -34.25 3.29
C GLN A 30 6.53 -34.72 2.42
N LEU A 31 6.33 -36.03 2.45
CA LEU A 31 5.36 -36.83 1.70
C LEU A 31 3.93 -36.63 2.22
N MET A 32 2.95 -36.58 1.30
CA MET A 32 1.64 -37.27 1.35
C MET A 32 0.82 -36.98 0.05
N PRO A 33 -0.13 -37.85 -0.34
CA PRO A 33 -0.21 -38.33 -1.72
C PRO A 33 -1.45 -37.92 -2.53
N ASN A 34 -1.32 -38.12 -3.84
CA ASN A 34 -2.36 -38.45 -4.83
C ASN A 34 -3.49 -37.43 -5.06
N GLY A 35 -3.27 -36.58 -6.07
CA GLY A 35 -4.30 -35.81 -6.76
C GLY A 35 -3.98 -35.68 -8.24
N SER A 36 -4.27 -36.75 -8.99
CA SER A 36 -4.08 -36.87 -10.44
C SER A 36 -4.89 -35.81 -11.20
N ARG A 37 -4.25 -34.96 -12.04
CA ARG A 37 -4.87 -34.39 -13.25
C ARG A 37 -3.88 -33.71 -14.21
N LYS A 38 -3.54 -34.49 -15.24
CA LYS A 38 -3.45 -34.16 -16.68
C LYS A 38 -2.97 -32.74 -17.07
N ASN A 39 -1.74 -32.74 -17.57
CA ASN A 39 -1.25 -31.87 -18.63
C ASN A 39 -2.12 -32.03 -19.90
N PRO A 40 -2.30 -30.98 -20.71
CA PRO A 40 -1.65 -31.04 -22.02
C PRO A 40 -1.03 -29.71 -22.47
N SER A 41 0.21 -29.87 -22.94
CA SER A 41 0.89 -29.06 -23.94
C SER A 41 0.03 -28.83 -25.18
N GLN A 42 -0.04 -27.59 -25.67
CA GLN A 42 -0.18 -27.30 -27.09
C GLN A 42 0.66 -26.08 -27.50
N GLN A 43 1.58 -26.36 -28.42
CA GLN A 43 2.33 -25.43 -29.24
C GLN A 43 1.39 -24.69 -30.19
N ALA A 44 1.71 -23.43 -30.50
CA ALA A 44 1.33 -22.83 -31.78
C ALA A 44 2.45 -21.90 -32.27
N ASN A 45 3.27 -22.44 -33.17
CA ASN A 45 4.07 -21.66 -34.11
C ASN A 45 3.13 -20.93 -35.06
N VAL A 46 3.32 -19.62 -35.25
CA VAL A 46 2.82 -18.89 -36.42
C VAL A 46 3.97 -18.09 -37.02
N THR A 47 4.62 -18.68 -38.01
CA THR A 47 5.42 -17.99 -39.01
C THR A 47 4.55 -17.79 -40.25
N CYS A 48 4.40 -16.55 -40.70
CA CYS A 48 4.01 -16.23 -42.08
C CYS A 48 4.79 -14.99 -42.54
N GLY A 49 5.79 -15.24 -43.38
CA GLY A 49 6.53 -14.23 -44.13
C GLY A 49 5.78 -13.76 -45.40
N PRO A 50 6.39 -12.84 -46.16
CA PRO A 50 5.68 -11.87 -46.99
C PRO A 50 5.37 -12.38 -48.40
N LYS A 51 4.27 -11.89 -48.99
CA LYS A 51 4.03 -11.95 -50.44
C LYS A 51 4.15 -10.55 -51.03
N ILE A 52 5.29 -10.31 -51.68
CA ILE A 52 5.57 -9.12 -52.48
C ILE A 52 4.82 -9.27 -53.81
N PHE A 53 3.76 -8.48 -54.01
CA PHE A 53 3.12 -8.33 -55.31
C PHE A 53 3.82 -7.20 -56.10
N LYS A 54 4.51 -7.60 -57.16
CA LYS A 54 4.99 -6.69 -58.22
C LYS A 54 3.82 -6.37 -59.14
N THR A 55 3.36 -5.13 -59.16
CA THR A 55 2.59 -4.60 -60.31
C THR A 55 2.90 -3.12 -60.48
N LYS A 56 3.88 -2.83 -61.33
CA LYS A 56 4.25 -1.49 -61.79
C LYS A 56 3.22 -1.03 -62.84
N GLN A 57 2.07 -0.47 -62.43
CA GLN A 57 1.30 0.46 -63.29
C GLN A 57 0.03 1.10 -62.68
N ASN A 58 -0.21 1.02 -61.36
CA ASN A 58 -1.39 1.67 -60.74
C ASN A 58 -1.04 2.65 -59.60
N ILE A 59 0.21 3.15 -59.56
CA ILE A 59 0.74 3.94 -58.43
C ILE A 59 0.12 5.35 -58.35
N ILE A 60 -0.45 5.89 -59.43
CA ILE A 60 -0.92 7.28 -59.44
C ILE A 60 -2.36 7.43 -58.88
N ILE A 61 -3.20 6.40 -58.99
CA ILE A 61 -4.61 6.47 -58.54
C ILE A 61 -4.76 6.09 -57.04
N GLY A 62 -3.87 5.23 -56.51
CA GLY A 62 -3.89 4.86 -55.09
C GLY A 62 -3.48 5.99 -54.13
N ILE A 63 -2.61 6.90 -54.57
CA ILE A 63 -2.13 8.02 -53.72
C ILE A 63 -3.23 9.06 -53.51
N VAL A 64 -4.08 9.31 -54.51
CA VAL A 64 -5.18 10.29 -54.40
C VAL A 64 -6.27 9.81 -53.44
N LEU A 65 -6.58 8.50 -53.42
CA LEU A 65 -7.59 7.95 -52.50
C LEU A 65 -7.09 7.91 -51.04
N ILE A 66 -5.80 7.62 -50.83
CA ILE A 66 -5.18 7.66 -49.49
C ILE A 66 -5.13 9.10 -48.96
N CYS A 67 -4.94 10.11 -49.81
CA CYS A 67 -4.96 11.51 -49.39
C CYS A 67 -6.37 12.04 -49.07
N VAL A 68 -7.44 11.54 -49.70
CA VAL A 68 -8.82 11.94 -49.34
C VAL A 68 -9.27 11.28 -48.03
N ILE A 69 -8.82 10.06 -47.75
CA ILE A 69 -9.03 9.42 -46.44
C ILE A 69 -8.11 10.08 -45.39
N ALA A 70 -6.84 10.37 -45.68
CA ALA A 70 -5.95 11.08 -44.76
C ALA A 70 -6.36 12.55 -44.53
N GLY A 71 -6.99 13.20 -45.52
CA GLY A 71 -7.51 14.58 -45.43
C GLY A 71 -8.82 14.70 -44.66
N THR A 72 -9.61 13.62 -44.56
CA THR A 72 -10.82 13.56 -43.72
C THR A 72 -10.57 12.93 -42.35
N VAL A 73 -9.53 12.10 -42.20
CA VAL A 73 -9.05 11.59 -40.90
C VAL A 73 -8.20 12.63 -40.15
N GLY A 74 -7.79 13.72 -40.80
CA GLY A 74 -6.90 14.74 -40.24
C GLY A 74 -7.50 15.75 -39.26
N ARG A 75 -8.75 15.61 -38.80
CA ARG A 75 -9.37 16.59 -37.87
C ARG A 75 -10.21 16.00 -36.74
N ILE A 76 -9.82 14.83 -36.25
CA ILE A 76 -10.23 14.40 -34.91
C ILE A 76 -8.95 14.27 -34.09
N VAL A 77 -8.28 15.41 -33.86
CA VAL A 77 -7.44 15.55 -32.68
C VAL A 77 -8.46 15.70 -31.56
N LEU A 78 -8.91 14.57 -31.00
CA LEU A 78 -9.51 14.59 -29.67
C LEU A 78 -8.39 15.13 -28.79
N SER A 79 -8.49 16.40 -28.43
CA SER A 79 -7.73 16.95 -27.32
C SER A 79 -8.07 16.07 -26.14
N GLU A 80 -7.17 15.15 -25.83
CA GLU A 80 -7.11 14.46 -24.57
C GLU A 80 -6.80 15.58 -23.57
N GLU A 81 -7.87 16.21 -23.06
CA GLU A 81 -7.77 17.11 -21.93
C GLU A 81 -7.30 16.24 -20.77
N ASP A 82 -5.98 16.19 -20.57
CA ASP A 82 -5.38 15.61 -19.38
C ASP A 82 -6.02 16.30 -18.19
N GLU A 83 -7.01 15.63 -17.59
CA GLU A 83 -7.74 16.11 -16.44
C GLU A 83 -6.69 16.32 -15.35
N TYR A 84 -6.40 17.58 -15.01
CA TYR A 84 -5.37 17.92 -14.04
C TYR A 84 -5.83 17.45 -12.66
N LEU A 85 -5.41 16.24 -12.28
CA LEU A 85 -5.76 15.65 -11.00
C LEU A 85 -4.89 16.24 -9.89
N VAL A 86 -5.55 16.80 -8.88
CA VAL A 86 -4.94 17.41 -7.71
C VAL A 86 -4.30 16.31 -6.83
N THR A 87 -3.05 16.53 -6.42
CA THR A 87 -2.24 15.54 -5.68
C THR A 87 -2.37 15.68 -4.16
N PHE A 88 -1.67 14.84 -3.40
CA PHE A 88 -1.78 14.82 -1.93
C PHE A 88 -1.39 16.18 -1.30
N ASN A 89 -2.20 16.64 -0.34
CA ASN A 89 -2.05 17.90 0.39
C ASN A 89 -2.17 19.18 -0.46
N GLU A 90 -2.54 19.06 -1.74
CA GLU A 90 -2.93 20.20 -2.56
C GLU A 90 -4.38 20.63 -2.29
N THR A 91 -4.70 21.87 -2.66
CA THR A 91 -5.99 22.49 -2.38
C THR A 91 -7.07 21.98 -3.33
N CYS A 92 -8.24 21.65 -2.80
CA CYS A 92 -9.43 21.31 -3.58
C CYS A 92 -10.55 22.33 -3.27
N GLU A 93 -11.14 22.88 -4.32
CA GLU A 93 -12.18 23.92 -4.27
C GLU A 93 -13.59 23.34 -4.44
N HIS A 94 -13.74 22.30 -5.27
CA HIS A 94 -15.04 21.75 -5.67
C HIS A 94 -15.27 20.32 -5.20
N GLY A 95 -14.79 19.97 -4.00
CA GLY A 95 -15.01 18.66 -3.39
C GLY A 95 -14.10 17.55 -3.93
N SER A 96 -14.43 16.28 -3.64
CA SER A 96 -13.55 15.13 -3.90
C SER A 96 -13.42 14.73 -5.38
N SER A 97 -14.12 15.37 -6.31
CA SER A 97 -13.93 15.10 -7.75
C SER A 97 -12.61 15.62 -8.29
N GLN A 98 -12.01 16.63 -7.65
CA GLN A 98 -10.73 17.21 -8.08
C GLN A 98 -9.51 16.41 -7.63
N CYS A 99 -9.67 15.61 -6.57
CA CYS A 99 -8.58 14.80 -6.03
C CYS A 99 -8.39 13.54 -6.87
N ASP A 100 -7.13 13.10 -7.00
CA ASP A 100 -6.80 11.87 -7.73
C ASP A 100 -7.47 10.63 -7.11
N ARG A 101 -8.54 10.17 -7.78
CA ARG A 101 -9.32 8.98 -7.36
C ARG A 101 -8.55 7.69 -7.51
N ASN A 102 -7.56 7.63 -8.42
CA ASN A 102 -6.72 6.44 -8.59
C ASN A 102 -5.82 6.23 -7.36
N LYS A 103 -5.56 7.30 -6.60
CA LYS A 103 -4.82 7.29 -5.34
C LYS A 103 -5.72 7.24 -4.11
N ASP A 104 -7.03 7.16 -4.31
CA ASP A 104 -8.08 7.21 -3.27
C ASP A 104 -7.95 8.44 -2.35
N LEU A 105 -7.70 9.60 -2.95
CA LEU A 105 -7.70 10.88 -2.26
C LEU A 105 -9.11 11.47 -2.17
N HIS A 106 -9.40 12.13 -1.05
CA HIS A 106 -10.67 12.78 -0.75
C HIS A 106 -10.42 14.24 -0.37
N CYS A 107 -11.35 15.13 -0.73
CA CYS A 107 -11.25 16.54 -0.36
C CYS A 107 -11.71 16.74 1.10
N ILE A 108 -10.76 16.80 2.03
CA ILE A 108 -10.99 16.97 3.47
C ILE A 108 -10.40 18.31 3.88
N ASN A 109 -11.22 19.20 4.43
CA ASN A 109 -10.81 20.55 4.84
C ASN A 109 -10.13 21.35 3.70
N LYS A 110 -10.70 21.30 2.49
CA LYS A 110 -10.17 21.94 1.27
C LYS A 110 -8.80 21.42 0.83
N LYS A 111 -8.39 20.23 1.28
CA LYS A 111 -7.17 19.58 0.82
C LYS A 111 -7.40 18.14 0.43
N CYS A 112 -6.69 17.66 -0.58
CA CYS A 112 -6.72 16.27 -0.98
C CYS A 112 -5.93 15.40 0.00
N HIS A 113 -6.62 14.60 0.79
CA HIS A 113 -6.05 13.73 1.81
C HIS A 113 -6.66 12.33 1.75
N CYS A 114 -5.98 11.36 2.34
CA CYS A 114 -6.58 10.06 2.61
C CYS A 114 -7.69 10.20 3.66
N ASP A 115 -8.66 9.28 3.65
CA ASP A 115 -9.55 9.09 4.80
C ASP A 115 -8.73 8.64 6.01
N TYR A 116 -8.31 9.60 6.85
CA TYR A 116 -7.42 9.36 8.00
C TYR A 116 -7.99 8.36 9.02
N SER A 117 -9.29 8.10 9.00
CA SER A 117 -9.91 7.13 9.90
C SER A 117 -9.52 5.68 9.57
N LYS A 118 -9.21 5.39 8.30
CA LYS A 118 -8.97 4.03 7.79
C LYS A 118 -7.70 3.89 6.98
N LYS A 119 -7.18 4.99 6.43
CA LYS A 119 -6.07 5.01 5.50
C LYS A 119 -5.00 5.99 5.93
N TYR A 120 -3.82 5.81 5.37
CA TYR A 120 -2.69 6.72 5.50
C TYR A 120 -2.03 6.89 4.14
N TRP A 121 -1.32 8.00 3.97
CA TRP A 121 -0.57 8.26 2.75
C TRP A 121 0.77 7.52 2.80
N ASP A 122 0.97 6.58 1.89
CA ASP A 122 2.24 5.87 1.75
C ASP A 122 3.16 6.65 0.81
N MET A 123 4.24 7.20 1.36
CA MET A 123 5.23 7.97 0.61
C MET A 123 5.99 7.15 -0.44
N THR A 124 6.08 5.82 -0.28
CA THR A 124 6.79 4.95 -1.22
C THR A 124 5.94 4.67 -2.45
N THR A 125 4.67 4.34 -2.25
CA THR A 125 3.75 3.98 -3.35
C THR A 125 2.94 5.16 -3.87
N GLN A 126 2.96 6.31 -3.17
CA GLN A 126 2.23 7.54 -3.51
C GLN A 126 0.72 7.28 -3.69
N ILE A 127 0.15 6.43 -2.83
CA ILE A 127 -1.28 6.11 -2.77
C ILE A 127 -1.77 6.05 -1.32
N CYS A 128 -3.08 6.18 -1.13
CA CYS A 128 -3.70 5.96 0.18
C CYS A 128 -3.84 4.45 0.48
N VAL A 129 -3.12 3.98 1.48
CA VAL A 129 -3.10 2.56 1.89
C VAL A 129 -3.90 2.37 3.18
N SER A 130 -4.56 1.23 3.32
CA SER A 130 -5.28 0.87 4.55
C SER A 130 -4.34 0.80 5.75
N ARG A 131 -4.77 1.36 6.87
CA ARG A 131 -4.10 1.24 8.15
C ARG A 131 -4.16 -0.20 8.66
N GLN A 132 -3.13 -0.58 9.39
CA GLN A 132 -2.89 -1.88 9.95
C GLN A 132 -3.54 -1.99 11.33
N ASN A 133 -4.16 -3.14 11.57
CA ASN A 133 -4.81 -3.51 12.83
C ASN A 133 -3.81 -4.00 13.87
N TYR A 134 -4.30 -4.29 15.08
CA TYR A 134 -3.49 -4.83 16.16
C TYR A 134 -2.74 -6.10 15.74
N SER A 135 -1.46 -6.19 16.11
CA SER A 135 -0.52 -7.27 15.78
C SER A 135 -0.22 -7.45 14.28
N GLN A 136 -0.60 -6.52 13.40
CA GLN A 136 -0.17 -6.52 12.00
C GLN A 136 1.17 -5.78 11.84
N ILE A 137 1.94 -6.16 10.81
CA ILE A 137 3.24 -5.56 10.51
C ILE A 137 3.07 -4.11 10.09
N CYS A 138 3.94 -3.24 10.59
CA CYS A 138 3.91 -1.81 10.33
C CYS A 138 5.30 -1.29 9.95
N LEU A 139 5.32 -0.26 9.10
CA LEU A 139 6.56 0.40 8.71
C LEU A 139 6.81 1.66 9.55
N HIS A 140 5.73 2.40 9.82
CA HIS A 140 5.72 3.69 10.53
C HIS A 140 4.47 3.79 11.42
N ASN A 141 4.44 4.74 12.36
CA ASN A 141 3.28 4.93 13.24
C ASN A 141 1.99 5.24 12.48
N ASP A 142 2.08 6.03 11.40
CA ASP A 142 0.91 6.39 10.59
C ASP A 142 0.29 5.19 9.86
N SER A 143 1.05 4.10 9.70
CA SER A 143 0.51 2.87 9.11
C SER A 143 -0.42 2.12 10.05
N CYS A 144 -0.44 2.40 11.35
CA CYS A 144 -1.34 1.74 12.31
C CYS A 144 -2.67 2.49 12.47
N MET A 145 -3.73 1.81 12.91
CA MET A 145 -4.98 2.47 13.31
C MET A 145 -4.74 3.50 14.42
N ALA A 146 -5.58 4.54 14.50
CA ALA A 146 -5.31 5.75 15.29
C ALA A 146 -5.00 5.54 16.79
N THR A 147 -5.44 4.44 17.41
CA THR A 147 -5.15 4.14 18.82
C THR A 147 -3.92 3.25 19.02
N LEU A 148 -3.26 2.85 17.93
CA LEU A 148 -2.12 1.93 17.93
C LEU A 148 -0.83 2.70 17.57
N ILE A 149 0.29 2.17 18.02
CA ILE A 149 1.63 2.64 17.68
C ILE A 149 2.41 1.52 16.98
N CYS A 150 3.31 1.88 16.09
CA CYS A 150 4.20 0.92 15.45
C CYS A 150 5.39 0.64 16.36
N SER A 151 5.47 -0.58 16.91
CA SER A 151 6.58 -0.98 17.77
C SER A 151 7.91 -0.96 17.00
N SER A 152 8.89 -0.22 17.48
CA SER A 152 10.24 -0.24 16.91
C SER A 152 10.92 -1.60 17.02
N HIS A 153 10.57 -2.39 18.05
CA HIS A 153 11.19 -3.68 18.34
C HIS A 153 10.57 -4.83 17.55
N SER A 154 9.24 -4.93 17.57
CA SER A 154 8.52 -6.04 16.91
C SER A 154 8.07 -5.72 15.48
N ARG A 155 8.10 -4.44 15.07
CA ARG A 155 7.53 -3.95 13.81
C ARG A 155 6.05 -4.29 13.67
N LEU A 156 5.34 -4.39 14.80
CA LEU A 156 3.90 -4.64 14.86
C LEU A 156 3.13 -3.43 15.40
N CYS A 157 1.90 -3.24 14.94
CA CYS A 157 0.97 -2.29 15.54
C CYS A 157 0.49 -2.81 16.89
N ILE A 158 0.86 -2.11 17.96
CA ILE A 158 0.53 -2.46 19.34
C ILE A 158 -0.06 -1.25 20.08
N CYS A 159 -0.66 -1.47 21.23
CA CYS A 159 -1.03 -0.37 22.10
C CYS A 159 0.20 0.26 22.76
N ASP A 160 0.08 1.52 23.17
CA ASP A 160 1.09 2.15 24.04
C ASP A 160 1.29 1.33 25.33
N GLN A 161 2.45 1.51 25.96
CA GLN A 161 2.86 0.83 27.19
C GLN A 161 1.85 0.97 28.34
N ARG A 162 1.11 2.09 28.36
CA ARG A 162 0.09 2.40 29.38
C ARG A 162 -1.28 1.84 29.04
N GLN A 163 -1.40 1.15 27.92
CA GLN A 163 -2.66 0.65 27.38
C GLN A 163 -2.59 -0.87 27.14
N TYR A 164 -3.75 -1.46 26.98
CA TYR A 164 -3.91 -2.83 26.52
C TYR A 164 -4.93 -2.87 25.38
N TYR A 165 -4.81 -3.86 24.51
CA TYR A 165 -5.76 -4.02 23.42
C TYR A 165 -7.02 -4.71 23.93
N ASN A 166 -8.16 -4.02 23.88
CA ASN A 166 -9.45 -4.59 24.18
C ASN A 166 -10.07 -5.09 22.86
N SER A 167 -10.10 -6.40 22.66
CA SER A 167 -10.61 -7.01 21.43
C SER A 167 -12.11 -6.78 21.21
N ILE A 168 -12.89 -6.69 22.29
CA ILE A 168 -14.34 -6.44 22.22
C ILE A 168 -14.61 -5.04 21.67
N LEU A 169 -13.87 -4.04 22.14
CA LEU A 169 -13.98 -2.65 21.68
C LEU A 169 -13.12 -2.37 20.43
N SER A 170 -12.30 -3.33 20.00
CA SER A 170 -11.32 -3.21 18.91
C SER A 170 -10.47 -1.93 19.00
N ARG A 171 -10.05 -1.56 20.21
CA ARG A 171 -9.25 -0.36 20.47
C ARG A 171 -8.35 -0.53 21.69
N CYS A 172 -7.35 0.33 21.79
CA CYS A 172 -6.52 0.41 22.99
C CYS A 172 -7.26 1.12 24.12
N VAL A 173 -7.18 0.54 25.31
CA VAL A 173 -7.81 1.06 26.54
C VAL A 173 -6.71 1.25 27.58
N ASN A 174 -6.81 2.33 28.35
CA ASN A 174 -5.87 2.59 29.44
C ASN A 174 -5.89 1.44 30.45
N ARG A 175 -4.70 1.06 30.89
CA ARG A 175 -4.54 0.09 31.97
C ARG A 175 -4.99 0.70 33.29
N ALA A 176 -5.64 -0.13 34.10
CA ALA A 176 -6.09 0.20 35.44
C ALA A 176 -4.90 0.44 36.38
N SER A 177 -5.02 1.50 37.18
CA SER A 177 -4.03 1.89 38.20
C SER A 177 -4.25 1.13 39.52
N LEU A 178 -3.48 1.44 40.57
CA LEU A 178 -3.61 0.74 41.86
C LEU A 178 -5.04 0.87 42.41
N ASP A 179 -5.59 -0.23 42.94
CA ASP A 179 -6.93 -0.34 43.52
C ASP A 179 -8.12 -0.14 42.56
N GLU A 180 -7.86 0.18 41.29
CA GLU A 180 -8.86 0.21 40.24
C GLU A 180 -9.31 -1.20 39.85
N SER A 181 -10.55 -1.29 39.37
CA SER A 181 -11.17 -2.54 38.96
C SER A 181 -10.45 -3.16 37.76
N CYS A 182 -10.25 -4.46 37.79
CA CYS A 182 -9.65 -5.25 36.71
C CYS A 182 -10.42 -6.54 36.46
N LEU A 183 -10.18 -7.14 35.29
CA LEU A 183 -10.77 -8.42 34.94
C LEU A 183 -9.82 -9.54 35.41
N PRO A 184 -10.26 -10.45 36.30
CA PRO A 184 -9.39 -11.50 36.87
C PRO A 184 -8.73 -12.40 35.82
N SER A 185 -9.37 -12.57 34.66
CA SER A 185 -8.86 -13.37 33.54
C SER A 185 -7.81 -12.65 32.67
N MET A 186 -7.60 -11.35 32.89
CA MET A 186 -6.74 -10.51 32.05
C MET A 186 -5.76 -9.69 32.87
N ASN A 187 -4.60 -10.27 33.19
CA ASN A 187 -3.49 -9.55 33.85
C ASN A 187 -3.00 -8.34 33.04
N SER A 188 -3.25 -8.30 31.73
CA SER A 188 -2.93 -7.15 30.87
C SER A 188 -3.77 -5.90 31.18
N THR A 189 -4.84 -6.01 31.95
CA THR A 189 -5.69 -4.84 32.29
C THR A 189 -5.03 -3.89 33.28
N CYS A 190 -4.13 -4.36 34.15
CA CYS A 190 -3.43 -3.51 35.11
C CYS A 190 -2.17 -2.88 34.52
N LEU A 191 -1.71 -1.77 35.11
CA LEU A 191 -0.42 -1.15 34.76
C LEU A 191 0.73 -2.16 34.90
N LEU A 192 1.77 -1.96 34.09
CA LEU A 192 3.00 -2.75 34.17
C LEU A 192 3.52 -2.75 35.62
N SER A 193 3.71 -3.94 36.21
CA SER A 193 4.07 -4.24 37.62
C SER A 193 2.95 -4.51 38.62
N LEU A 194 1.68 -4.28 38.26
CA LEU A 194 0.52 -4.69 39.06
C LEU A 194 -0.01 -6.06 38.62
N SER A 195 -0.78 -6.71 39.49
CA SER A 195 -1.51 -7.94 39.19
C SER A 195 -2.97 -7.77 39.58
N CYS A 196 -3.88 -8.41 38.85
CA CYS A 196 -5.30 -8.38 39.19
C CYS A 196 -5.58 -9.42 40.28
N ASP A 197 -5.84 -8.97 41.50
CA ASP A 197 -6.24 -9.82 42.63
C ASP A 197 -7.62 -9.42 43.11
N SER A 198 -8.53 -10.38 43.22
CA SER A 198 -9.90 -10.16 43.69
C SER A 198 -10.62 -9.02 42.95
N GLY A 199 -10.35 -8.87 41.65
CA GLY A 199 -10.95 -7.85 40.80
C GLY A 199 -10.35 -6.45 40.96
N LYS A 200 -9.23 -6.29 41.67
CA LYS A 200 -8.50 -5.02 41.80
C LYS A 200 -7.03 -5.16 41.41
N CYS A 201 -6.47 -4.10 40.84
CA CYS A 201 -5.05 -4.05 40.55
C CYS A 201 -4.26 -3.80 41.83
N VAL A 202 -3.49 -4.80 42.28
CA VAL A 202 -2.68 -4.73 43.50
C VAL A 202 -1.21 -4.97 43.18
N CYS A 203 -0.33 -4.52 44.07
CA CYS A 203 1.06 -4.93 44.00
C CYS A 203 1.20 -6.42 44.35
N PRO A 204 2.04 -7.18 43.62
CA PRO A 204 2.38 -8.54 44.00
C PRO A 204 2.88 -8.64 45.45
N LYS A 205 2.65 -9.78 46.10
CA LYS A 205 3.08 -10.01 47.50
C LYS A 205 4.56 -9.65 47.70
N GLY A 206 4.86 -8.93 48.78
CA GLY A 206 6.22 -8.47 49.12
C GLY A 206 6.69 -7.20 48.40
N LYS A 207 5.83 -6.56 47.59
CA LYS A 207 6.11 -5.27 46.95
C LYS A 207 5.21 -4.17 47.50
N ARG A 208 5.71 -2.94 47.45
CA ARG A 208 4.98 -1.70 47.79
C ARG A 208 4.83 -0.81 46.56
N TRP A 209 3.73 -0.06 46.51
CA TRP A 209 3.48 0.90 45.45
C TRP A 209 4.33 2.16 45.63
N LEU A 210 4.96 2.65 44.56
CA LEU A 210 5.68 3.92 44.53
C LEU A 210 4.95 4.92 43.61
N PRO A 211 4.11 5.83 44.16
CA PRO A 211 3.25 6.71 43.35
C PRO A 211 4.00 7.58 42.35
N SER A 212 5.19 8.06 42.70
CA SER A 212 6.00 8.94 41.85
C SER A 212 6.46 8.28 40.56
N LYS A 213 6.66 6.96 40.57
CA LYS A 213 7.10 6.19 39.41
C LYS A 213 5.99 5.32 38.81
N LYS A 214 4.84 5.21 39.49
CA LYS A 214 3.74 4.32 39.12
C LYS A 214 4.18 2.87 38.91
N ILE A 215 5.00 2.35 39.82
CA ILE A 215 5.51 0.96 39.79
C ILE A 215 5.48 0.33 41.19
N CYS A 216 5.40 -1.00 41.25
CA CYS A 216 5.60 -1.78 42.47
C CYS A 216 7.09 -2.12 42.65
N VAL A 217 7.64 -1.77 43.81
CA VAL A 217 9.04 -2.03 44.19
C VAL A 217 9.11 -2.98 45.39
N THR A 218 10.14 -3.81 45.49
CA THR A 218 10.35 -4.69 46.65
C THR A 218 10.51 -3.85 47.92
N SER A 219 9.82 -4.22 48.99
CA SER A 219 10.06 -3.62 50.31
C SER A 219 11.40 -4.14 50.83
N GLY A 220 12.39 -3.26 50.92
CA GLY A 220 13.66 -3.53 51.60
C GLY A 220 13.50 -3.47 53.11
#